data_AF-A0A9Q3W732-F1
#
_entry.id   AF-A0A9Q3W732-F1
#
_cell.length_a   1.000
_cell.length_b   1.000
_cell.length_c   1.000
_cell.angle_alpha   90.00
_cell.angle_beta   90.00
_cell.angle_gamma   90.00
#
_symmetry.space_group_name_H-M   'P 1'
#
loop_
_entity.id
_entity.type
_entity.pdbx_description
1 polymer ?
#
loop_
_entity_poly.entity_id
_entity_poly.type
_entity_poly.pdbx_seq_one_letter_code
_entity_poly.pdbx_strand_id
1 'polypeptide(L)'
;MKVIDLDTEKGNQLLETLMSEGWKKIKEYPSLAFDKGIDFDSFTLRKDGLELVLEWTNWFEWEIRGDDAALEALADQYGLKIRDEE
;
A
#
# COMPACT_ATOMS: atom_id res chain seq x y z
N MET A 1 -2.13 13.02 1.10
CA MET A 1 -0.74 12.62 0.78
C MET A 1 -0.71 11.18 0.31
N LYS A 2 0.29 10.79 -0.50
CA LYS A 2 0.49 9.40 -0.91
C LYS A 2 1.96 9.08 -1.18
N VAL A 3 2.33 7.81 -1.00
CA VAL A 3 3.58 7.26 -1.51
C VAL A 3 3.31 6.68 -2.90
N ILE A 4 4.14 7.05 -3.87
CA ILE A 4 4.07 6.58 -5.26
C ILE A 4 5.47 6.23 -5.79
N ASP A 5 5.55 5.81 -7.05
CA ASP A 5 6.78 5.32 -7.70
C ASP A 5 7.37 4.06 -7.02
N LEU A 6 6.50 3.24 -6.42
CA LEU A 6 6.85 1.92 -5.90
C LEU A 6 6.65 0.90 -7.01
N ASP A 7 7.76 0.39 -7.54
CA ASP A 7 7.70 -0.68 -8.51
C ASP A 7 7.05 -1.94 -7.94
N THR A 8 6.53 -2.78 -8.83
CA THR A 8 5.73 -3.96 -8.46
C THR A 8 6.47 -4.87 -7.47
N GLU A 9 7.78 -5.07 -7.65
CA GLU A 9 8.60 -5.90 -6.77
C GLU A 9 8.74 -5.27 -5.38
N LYS A 10 9.11 -3.98 -5.31
CA LYS A 10 9.23 -3.25 -4.04
C LYS A 10 7.93 -3.17 -3.29
N GLY A 11 6.82 -2.88 -3.96
CA GLY A 11 5.53 -2.79 -3.28
C GLY A 11 5.02 -4.15 -2.80
N ASN A 12 5.28 -5.24 -3.54
CA ASN A 12 5.01 -6.60 -3.05
C ASN A 12 5.83 -6.92 -1.80
N GLN A 13 7.13 -6.62 -1.83
CA GLN A 13 8.02 -6.81 -0.68
C GLN A 13 7.58 -5.97 0.51
N LEU A 14 7.15 -4.73 0.28
CA LEU A 14 6.66 -3.84 1.32
C LEU A 14 5.36 -4.36 1.93
N LEU A 15 4.40 -4.81 1.12
CA LEU A 15 3.16 -5.42 1.60
C LEU A 15 3.44 -6.63 2.51
N GLU A 16 4.31 -7.54 2.08
CA GLU A 16 4.74 -8.69 2.89
C GLU A 16 5.40 -8.27 4.20
N THR A 17 6.31 -7.29 4.11
CA THR A 17 7.04 -6.76 5.28
C THR A 17 6.07 -6.15 6.29
N LEU A 18 5.14 -5.30 5.84
CA LEU A 18 4.13 -4.68 6.71
C LEU A 18 3.29 -5.74 7.41
N MET A 19 2.84 -6.77 6.69
CA MET A 19 2.11 -7.90 7.29
C MET A 19 2.94 -8.62 8.36
N SER A 20 4.24 -8.81 8.12
CA SER A 20 5.16 -9.42 9.11
C SER A 20 5.39 -8.54 10.33
N GLU A 21 5.32 -7.21 10.18
CA GLU A 21 5.45 -6.21 11.25
C GLU A 21 4.16 -5.97 12.04
N GLY A 22 3.13 -6.78 11.80
CA GLY A 22 1.88 -6.78 12.55
C GLY A 22 0.76 -5.93 11.96
N TRP A 23 0.94 -5.37 10.76
CA TRP A 23 -0.17 -4.79 10.01
C TRP A 23 -1.14 -5.88 9.58
N LYS A 24 -2.42 -5.72 9.90
CA LYS A 24 -3.44 -6.72 9.58
C LYS A 24 -4.22 -6.30 8.34
N LYS A 25 -4.32 -7.20 7.36
CA LYS A 25 -5.22 -7.04 6.23
C LYS A 25 -6.67 -7.08 6.70
N ILE A 26 -7.37 -5.95 6.62
CA ILE A 26 -8.78 -5.81 7.03
C ILE A 26 -9.73 -5.75 5.83
N LYS A 27 -9.23 -5.41 4.66
CA LYS A 27 -9.96 -5.43 3.39
C LYS A 27 -9.00 -5.79 2.26
N GLU A 28 -9.54 -6.47 1.26
CA GLU A 28 -8.82 -6.85 0.06
C GLU A 28 -9.74 -6.70 -1.14
N TYR A 29 -9.18 -6.35 -2.30
CA TYR A 29 -9.89 -6.44 -3.56
C TYR A 29 -10.36 -7.87 -3.81
N PRO A 30 -11.61 -8.09 -4.26
CA PRO A 30 -12.24 -9.40 -4.24
C PRO A 30 -11.41 -10.49 -4.92
N SER A 31 -11.19 -11.60 -4.22
CA SER A 31 -10.36 -12.71 -4.71
C SER A 31 -10.87 -13.37 -6.00
N LEU A 32 -12.16 -13.21 -6.32
CA LEU A 32 -12.81 -13.75 -7.51
C LEU A 32 -12.97 -12.70 -8.63
N ALA A 33 -12.47 -11.48 -8.45
CA ALA A 33 -12.50 -10.47 -9.49
C ALA A 33 -11.55 -10.88 -10.63
N PHE A 34 -12.03 -10.80 -11.87
CA PHE A 34 -11.31 -11.32 -13.04
C PHE A 34 -10.01 -10.57 -13.32
N ASP A 35 -9.91 -9.32 -12.86
CA ASP A 35 -8.82 -8.38 -13.07
C ASP A 35 -7.83 -8.33 -11.89
N LYS A 36 -8.09 -9.10 -10.82
CA LYS A 36 -7.25 -9.13 -9.62
C LYS A 36 -5.84 -9.60 -9.96
N GLY A 37 -4.85 -8.77 -9.65
CA GLY A 37 -3.44 -9.04 -9.92
C GLY A 37 -3.08 -9.05 -11.41
N ILE A 38 -3.98 -8.59 -12.27
CA ILE A 38 -3.76 -8.44 -13.71
C ILE A 38 -3.75 -6.96 -14.08
N ASP A 39 -4.88 -6.27 -13.84
CA ASP A 39 -5.01 -4.82 -14.07
C ASP A 39 -5.14 -4.05 -12.76
N PHE A 40 -5.57 -4.71 -11.68
CA PHE A 40 -5.81 -4.06 -10.39
C PHE A 40 -5.61 -5.00 -9.20
N ASP A 41 -5.08 -4.49 -8.10
CA ASP A 41 -5.25 -5.10 -6.78
C ASP A 41 -5.28 -4.02 -5.68
N SER A 42 -5.87 -4.32 -4.53
CA SER A 42 -5.87 -3.39 -3.40
C SER A 42 -5.98 -4.11 -2.06
N PHE A 43 -5.28 -3.58 -1.08
CA PHE A 43 -5.19 -4.09 0.28
C PHE A 43 -5.35 -2.94 1.27
N THR A 44 -6.30 -3.06 2.20
CA THR A 44 -6.36 -2.17 3.36
C THR A 44 -5.76 -2.88 4.55
N LEU A 45 -4.71 -2.28 5.12
CA LEU A 45 -4.01 -2.74 6.29
C LEU A 45 -4.32 -1.85 7.48
N ARG A 46 -4.36 -2.44 8.68
CA ARG A 46 -4.57 -1.71 9.94
C ARG A 46 -3.58 -2.13 11.02
N LYS A 47 -3.06 -1.15 11.76
CA LYS A 47 -2.19 -1.35 12.92
C LYS A 47 -2.38 -0.20 13.91
N ASP A 48 -2.60 -0.52 15.18
CA ASP A 48 -2.70 0.46 16.28
C ASP A 48 -3.70 1.61 16.02
N GLY A 49 -4.80 1.30 15.33
CA GLY A 49 -5.84 2.27 14.98
C GLY A 49 -5.63 2.97 13.63
N LEU A 50 -4.40 2.99 13.11
CA LEU A 50 -4.01 3.59 11.83
C LEU A 50 -4.28 2.65 10.65
N GLU A 51 -4.60 3.23 9.50
CA GLU A 51 -4.92 2.53 8.26
C GLU A 51 -4.00 2.95 7.10
N LEU A 52 -3.61 1.96 6.31
CA LEU A 52 -2.93 2.12 5.03
C LEU A 52 -3.74 1.39 3.96
N VAL A 53 -3.92 2.04 2.82
CA VAL A 53 -4.49 1.45 1.60
C VAL A 53 -3.36 1.36 0.58
N LEU A 54 -3.00 0.14 0.23
CA LEU A 54 -2.07 -0.15 -0.85
C LEU A 54 -2.90 -0.51 -2.08
N GLU A 55 -2.69 0.18 -3.18
CA GLU A 55 -3.36 -0.05 -4.45
C GLU A 55 -2.30 -0.32 -5.51
N TRP A 56 -2.52 -1.35 -6.31
CA TRP A 56 -1.66 -1.69 -7.44
C TRP A 56 -2.46 -1.65 -8.73
N THR A 57 -1.86 -1.09 -9.77
CA THR A 57 -2.36 -1.25 -11.15
C THR A 57 -1.22 -1.61 -12.07
N ASN A 58 -1.52 -2.21 -13.22
CA ASN A 58 -0.51 -2.48 -14.25
C ASN A 58 0.04 -1.22 -14.95
N TRP A 59 -0.57 -0.05 -14.74
CA TRP A 59 -0.15 1.22 -15.36
C TRP A 59 0.70 2.07 -14.42
N PHE A 60 0.31 2.14 -13.15
CA PHE A 60 0.90 3.03 -12.14
C PHE A 60 1.68 2.29 -11.05
N GLU A 61 1.69 0.96 -11.10
CA GLU A 61 2.26 0.10 -10.07
C GLU A 61 1.66 0.40 -8.70
N TRP A 62 2.45 0.38 -7.62
CA TRP A 62 1.94 0.56 -6.26
C TRP A 62 1.83 2.04 -5.86
N GLU A 63 0.67 2.39 -5.33
CA GLU A 63 0.41 3.61 -4.57
C GLU A 63 -0.02 3.25 -3.14
N ILE A 64 0.38 4.07 -2.16
CA ILE A 64 -0.02 3.90 -0.77
C ILE A 64 -0.62 5.19 -0.23
N ARG A 65 -1.83 5.09 0.32
CA ARG A 65 -2.58 6.19 0.95
C ARG A 65 -3.00 5.77 2.35
N GLY A 66 -3.44 6.70 3.19
CA GLY A 66 -3.87 6.38 4.54
C GLY A 66 -3.72 7.55 5.48
N ASP A 67 -3.66 7.26 6.79
CA ASP A 67 -3.39 8.26 7.81
C ASP A 67 -2.02 8.92 7.58
N ASP A 68 -1.96 10.25 7.67
CA ASP A 68 -0.74 11.02 7.45
C ASP A 68 0.42 10.55 8.35
N ALA A 69 0.15 10.31 9.64
CA ALA A 69 1.14 9.79 10.58
C ALA A 69 1.67 8.39 10.20
N ALA A 70 0.83 7.55 9.59
CA ALA A 70 1.25 6.23 9.12
C ALA A 70 2.11 6.35 7.85
N LEU A 71 1.75 7.25 6.93
CA LEU A 71 2.51 7.51 5.70
C LEU A 71 3.88 8.13 6.01
N GLU A 72 3.95 9.09 6.93
CA GLU A 72 5.20 9.70 7.38
C GLU A 72 6.13 8.65 8.02
N ALA A 73 5.61 7.86 8.95
CA ALA A 73 6.39 6.79 9.57
C ALA A 73 6.87 5.74 8.56
N LEU A 74 6.01 5.36 7.61
CA LEU A 74 6.36 4.45 6.51
C LEU A 74 7.47 5.03 5.64
N ALA A 75 7.34 6.30 5.25
CA ALA A 75 8.33 6.98 4.43
C ALA A 75 9.69 7.08 5.11
N ASP A 76 9.71 7.43 6.39
CA ASP A 76 10.93 7.50 7.18
C ASP A 76 11.59 6.13 7.37
N GLN A 77 10.79 5.10 7.68
CA GLN A 77 11.30 3.75 7.94
C GLN A 77 11.90 3.09 6.69
N TYR A 78 11.28 3.29 5.53
CA TYR A 78 11.65 2.61 4.29
C TYR A 78 12.33 3.53 3.26
N GLY A 79 12.59 4.80 3.60
CA GLY A 79 13.22 5.77 2.71
C GLY A 79 12.37 6.12 1.49
N LEU A 80 11.05 6.13 1.63
CA LEU A 80 10.10 6.40 0.55
C LEU A 80 9.81 7.90 0.44
N LYS A 81 9.30 8.34 -0.70
CA LYS A 81 8.92 9.72 -0.93
C LYS A 81 7.40 9.87 -0.86
N ILE A 82 6.96 10.82 -0.04
CA ILE A 82 5.57 11.26 -0.01
C ILE A 82 5.37 12.37 -1.03
N ARG A 83 4.22 12.34 -1.70
CA ARG A 83 3.74 13.43 -2.56
C ARG A 83 2.37 13.90 -2.08
N ASP A 84 2.13 15.20 -2.22
CA ASP A 84 0.81 15.77 -2.01
C ASP A 84 -0.15 15.32 -3.12
N GLU A 85 -1.42 15.18 -2.80
CA GLU A 85 -2.47 15.04 -3.83
C GLU A 85 -2.80 16.46 -4.32
N GLU A 86 -2.62 16.71 -5.63
CA GLU A 86 -3.05 17.96 -6.29
C GLU A 86 -4.58 18.08 -6.35
#